data_AF-A0A0P1FKQ5-F1
#
_entry.id   AF-A0A0P1FKQ5-F1
#
_cell.length_a   1.000
_cell.length_b   1.000
_cell.length_c   1.000
_cell.angle_alpha   90.00
_cell.angle_beta   90.00
_cell.angle_gamma   90.00
#
_symmetry.space_group_name_H-M   'P 1'
#
loop_
_entity.id
_entity.type
_entity.pdbx_description
1 polymer ?
#
loop_
_entity_poly.entity_id
_entity_poly.type
_entity_poly.pdbx_seq_one_letter_code
_entity_poly.pdbx_strand_id
1 'polypeptide(L)'
;MAELKNHPLLFEMLRSFTTLAATLNLSRAVEHLGSTRQTVRRHINTLEEIKGERLFIVDDRQYHLTEAGRHALQEAQDLQERGLAWLNNETGHVGGLHHIAKDDEDGWYFYLQQHSLDKLWRDKSALLRQGVQCWAEAEGDITSEALDPVRSYLMVFRRASVGWVCSAVGSDSSYATWYGRRWEYSAVGREVPRLPGGATHASQLHQPFEEIRGTGSLLYDHIHTRMDRGEAGANESISFKRLLLGCRYPDNSFALASLVVRSHALEIQGVSASMIERMPKDLIMDDIRLG
;
A
#
# COMPACT_ATOMS: atom_id res chain seq x y z
N MET A 1 -12.20 -17.08 -24.53
CA MET A 1 -11.22 -17.64 -23.57
C MET A 1 -9.89 -17.71 -24.29
N ALA A 2 -8.90 -16.93 -23.88
CA ALA A 2 -7.58 -16.96 -24.52
C ALA A 2 -6.94 -18.35 -24.31
N GLU A 3 -6.69 -19.08 -25.39
CA GLU A 3 -5.99 -20.37 -25.35
C GLU A 3 -4.53 -20.20 -24.87
N LEU A 4 -4.10 -21.17 -24.06
CA LEU A 4 -2.90 -21.22 -23.21
C LEU A 4 -1.51 -21.12 -23.88
N LYS A 5 -1.36 -20.61 -25.11
CA LYS A 5 -0.09 -20.79 -25.86
C LYS A 5 1.11 -19.97 -25.37
N ASN A 6 0.93 -18.92 -24.56
CA ASN A 6 2.03 -17.99 -24.21
C ASN A 6 2.19 -17.66 -22.70
N HIS A 7 1.45 -18.33 -21.80
CA HIS A 7 1.55 -18.10 -20.35
C HIS A 7 2.93 -18.32 -19.72
N PRO A 8 3.77 -19.29 -20.16
CA PRO A 8 5.10 -19.47 -19.57
C PRO A 8 6.00 -18.23 -19.66
N LEU A 9 5.70 -17.32 -20.60
CA LEU A 9 6.45 -16.09 -20.82
C LEU A 9 5.77 -14.86 -20.22
N LEU A 10 4.65 -14.98 -19.50
CA LEU A 10 3.90 -13.83 -18.99
C LEU A 10 4.80 -12.90 -18.17
N PHE A 11 5.59 -13.45 -17.27
CA PHE A 11 6.51 -12.65 -16.46
C PHE A 11 7.52 -11.85 -17.31
N GLU A 12 8.12 -12.48 -18.33
CA GLU A 12 9.04 -11.82 -19.26
C GLU A 12 8.37 -10.81 -20.19
N MET A 13 7.10 -11.06 -20.55
CA MET A 13 6.29 -10.11 -21.32
C MET A 13 5.97 -8.86 -20.49
N LEU A 14 5.58 -9.03 -19.23
CA LEU A 14 5.41 -7.93 -18.30
C LEU A 14 6.72 -7.15 -18.14
N ARG A 15 7.87 -7.84 -18.01
CA ARG A 15 9.21 -7.18 -17.88
C ARG A 15 9.55 -6.34 -19.09
N SER A 16 9.26 -6.87 -20.27
CA SER A 16 9.47 -6.16 -21.53
C SER A 16 8.56 -4.94 -21.65
N PHE A 17 7.29 -5.07 -21.27
CA PHE A 17 6.31 -3.99 -21.28
C PHE A 17 6.67 -2.87 -20.31
N THR A 18 6.87 -3.18 -19.03
CA THR A 18 7.14 -2.16 -18.01
C THR A 18 8.47 -1.46 -18.24
N THR A 19 9.50 -2.17 -18.72
CA THR A 19 10.79 -1.57 -19.04
C THR A 19 10.73 -0.68 -20.29
N LEU A 20 10.01 -1.09 -21.34
CA LEU A 20 9.81 -0.25 -22.52
C LEU A 20 8.97 0.98 -22.20
N ALA A 21 7.94 0.84 -21.36
CA ALA A 21 7.12 1.95 -20.88
C ALA A 21 7.94 2.97 -20.08
N ALA A 22 8.87 2.51 -19.24
CA ALA A 22 9.74 3.38 -18.45
C ALA A 22 10.79 4.12 -19.29
N THR A 23 11.28 3.51 -20.36
CA THR A 23 12.38 4.06 -21.17
C THR A 23 11.91 4.80 -22.42
N LEU A 24 10.72 4.44 -22.94
CA LEU A 24 10.17 4.86 -24.23
C LEU A 24 11.14 4.70 -25.42
N ASN A 25 12.16 3.85 -25.24
CA ASN A 25 13.26 3.66 -26.16
C ASN A 25 13.65 2.18 -26.21
N LEU A 26 13.41 1.53 -27.35
CA LEU A 26 13.65 0.10 -27.51
C LEU A 26 15.11 -0.29 -27.30
N SER A 27 16.08 0.54 -27.72
CA SER A 27 17.50 0.21 -27.54
C SER A 27 17.87 0.19 -26.06
N ARG A 28 17.43 1.20 -25.33
CA ARG A 28 17.65 1.31 -23.89
C ARG A 28 16.93 0.22 -23.10
N ALA A 29 15.70 -0.11 -23.49
CA ALA A 29 14.95 -1.20 -22.87
C ALA A 29 15.66 -2.56 -23.05
N VAL A 30 16.18 -2.82 -24.25
CA VAL A 30 16.91 -4.05 -24.55
C VAL A 30 18.21 -4.17 -23.74
N GLU A 31 18.93 -3.06 -23.58
CA GLU A 31 20.11 -2.98 -22.73
C GLU A 31 19.77 -3.27 -21.26
N HIS A 32 18.74 -2.62 -20.71
CA HIS A 32 18.29 -2.85 -19.34
C HIS A 32 17.83 -4.29 -19.08
N LEU A 33 17.21 -4.94 -20.07
CA LEU A 33 16.69 -6.30 -19.95
C LEU A 33 17.74 -7.39 -20.22
N GLY A 34 18.90 -7.05 -20.77
CA GLY A 34 19.85 -8.04 -21.28
C GLY A 34 19.23 -8.93 -22.37
N SER A 35 18.38 -8.36 -23.22
CA SER A 35 17.58 -9.11 -24.21
C SER A 35 17.95 -8.74 -25.67
N THR A 36 17.08 -9.05 -26.63
CA THR A 36 17.21 -8.57 -28.02
C THR A 36 16.01 -7.70 -28.42
N ARG A 37 16.20 -6.80 -29.39
CA ARG A 37 15.10 -5.99 -29.96
C ARG A 37 13.96 -6.86 -30.49
N GLN A 38 14.28 -8.01 -31.09
CA GLN A 38 13.29 -8.94 -31.61
C GLN A 38 12.48 -9.58 -30.50
N THR A 39 13.13 -10.00 -29.40
CA THR A 39 12.47 -10.58 -28.24
C THR A 39 11.52 -9.59 -27.58
N VAL A 40 11.98 -8.37 -27.30
CA VAL A 40 11.14 -7.32 -26.69
C VAL A 40 9.95 -7.00 -27.58
N ARG A 41 10.15 -6.78 -28.89
CA ARG A 41 9.03 -6.54 -29.84
C ARG A 41 8.03 -7.69 -29.85
N ARG A 42 8.51 -8.94 -29.87
CA ARG A 42 7.65 -10.12 -29.84
C ARG A 42 6.82 -10.17 -28.55
N HIS A 43 7.44 -9.90 -27.40
CA HIS A 43 6.74 -9.83 -26.11
C HIS A 43 5.64 -8.77 -26.11
N ILE A 44 5.92 -7.55 -26.59
CA ILE A 44 4.92 -6.48 -26.68
C ILE A 44 3.77 -6.88 -27.62
N ASN A 45 4.07 -7.33 -28.83
CA ASN A 45 3.04 -7.73 -29.80
C ASN A 45 2.15 -8.85 -29.24
N THR A 46 2.75 -9.84 -28.58
CA THR A 46 2.00 -10.93 -27.96
C THR A 46 1.09 -10.44 -26.84
N LEU A 47 1.56 -9.50 -26.00
CA LEU A 47 0.76 -8.92 -24.93
C LEU A 47 -0.41 -8.09 -25.47
N GLU A 48 -0.18 -7.29 -26.52
CA GLU A 48 -1.22 -6.53 -27.22
C GLU A 48 -2.26 -7.45 -27.87
N GLU A 49 -1.83 -8.55 -28.49
CA GLU A 49 -2.72 -9.57 -29.07
C GLU A 49 -3.59 -10.24 -28.00
N ILE A 50 -3.01 -10.60 -26.84
CA ILE A 50 -3.75 -11.21 -25.73
C ILE A 50 -4.77 -10.24 -25.13
N LYS A 51 -4.40 -8.95 -24.96
CA LYS A 51 -5.31 -7.93 -24.41
C LYS A 51 -6.33 -7.41 -25.43
N GLY A 52 -6.10 -7.62 -26.73
CA GLY A 52 -6.98 -7.14 -27.80
C GLY A 52 -6.89 -5.63 -28.04
N GLU A 53 -5.84 -4.97 -27.54
CA GLU A 53 -5.65 -3.52 -27.63
C GLU A 53 -4.17 -3.16 -27.78
N ARG A 54 -3.88 -2.03 -28.44
CA ARG A 54 -2.52 -1.50 -28.55
C ARG A 54 -2.13 -0.82 -27.25
N LEU A 55 -0.97 -1.18 -26.70
CA LEU A 55 -0.37 -0.57 -25.52
C LEU A 55 0.63 0.53 -25.91
N PHE A 56 1.27 0.40 -27.08
CA PHE A 56 2.14 1.43 -27.62
C PHE A 56 1.71 1.89 -29.02
N ILE A 57 2.06 3.14 -29.31
CA ILE A 57 2.17 3.67 -30.66
C ILE A 57 3.62 4.07 -30.91
N VAL A 58 4.07 3.93 -32.15
CA VAL A 58 5.39 4.40 -32.58
C VAL A 58 5.18 5.57 -33.51
N ASP A 59 5.65 6.74 -33.09
CA ASP A 59 5.61 7.98 -33.87
C ASP A 59 7.03 8.54 -33.95
N ASP A 60 7.47 8.93 -35.15
CA ASP A 60 8.84 9.38 -35.42
C ASP A 60 9.96 8.52 -34.79
N ARG A 61 9.76 7.18 -34.84
CA ARG A 61 10.66 6.16 -34.24
C ARG A 61 10.76 6.20 -32.70
N GLN A 62 9.89 6.95 -32.03
CA GLN A 62 9.77 6.97 -30.57
C GLN A 62 8.52 6.23 -30.12
N TYR A 63 8.62 5.52 -28.99
CA TYR A 63 7.49 4.82 -28.40
C TYR A 63 6.70 5.77 -27.52
N HIS A 64 5.38 5.70 -27.61
CA HIS A 64 4.46 6.39 -26.71
C HIS A 64 3.42 5.41 -26.20
N LEU A 65 3.04 5.52 -24.93
CA LEU A 65 1.93 4.74 -24.39
C LEU A 65 0.60 5.25 -24.94
N THR A 66 -0.27 4.34 -25.33
CA THR A 66 -1.69 4.64 -25.54
C THR A 66 -2.39 4.87 -24.19
N GLU A 67 -3.67 5.24 -24.21
CA GLU A 67 -4.47 5.28 -22.98
C GLU A 67 -4.59 3.88 -22.36
N ALA A 68 -4.86 2.86 -23.18
CA ALA A 68 -4.82 1.46 -22.76
C ALA A 68 -3.47 1.06 -22.16
N GLY A 69 -2.36 1.49 -22.77
CA GLY A 69 -1.01 1.30 -22.27
C GLY A 69 -0.79 1.91 -20.90
N ARG A 70 -1.27 3.14 -20.67
CA ARG A 70 -1.20 3.81 -19.36
C ARG A 70 -1.99 3.05 -18.29
N HIS A 71 -3.21 2.61 -18.60
CA HIS A 71 -4.02 1.84 -17.67
C HIS A 71 -3.40 0.47 -17.34
N ALA A 72 -2.92 -0.24 -18.37
CA ALA A 72 -2.31 -1.57 -18.20
C ALA A 72 -0.96 -1.51 -17.48
N LEU A 73 -0.22 -0.40 -17.56
CA LEU A 73 1.11 -0.27 -16.97
C LEU A 73 1.09 -0.50 -15.46
N GLN A 74 0.13 0.12 -14.76
CA GLN A 74 0.03 -0.02 -13.30
C GLN A 74 -0.24 -1.49 -12.92
N GLU A 75 -1.24 -2.11 -13.53
CA GLU A 75 -1.57 -3.52 -13.28
C GLU A 75 -0.40 -4.46 -13.60
N ALA A 76 0.33 -4.20 -14.69
CA ALA A 76 1.50 -4.98 -15.07
C ALA A 76 2.63 -4.85 -14.03
N GLN A 77 2.89 -3.65 -13.52
CA GLN A 77 3.86 -3.43 -12.44
C GLN A 77 3.43 -4.16 -11.17
N ASP A 78 2.16 -4.05 -10.78
CA ASP A 78 1.63 -4.71 -9.58
C ASP A 78 1.73 -6.25 -9.67
N LEU A 79 1.50 -6.83 -10.86
CA LEU A 79 1.64 -8.27 -11.09
C LEU A 79 3.10 -8.72 -11.00
N GLN A 80 4.04 -7.91 -11.47
CA GLN A 80 5.47 -8.21 -11.36
C GLN A 80 5.95 -8.14 -9.92
N GLU A 81 5.60 -7.08 -9.20
CA GLU A 81 5.96 -6.91 -7.80
C GLU A 81 5.41 -8.06 -6.96
N ARG A 82 4.14 -8.44 -7.17
CA ARG A 82 3.53 -9.61 -6.50
C ARG A 82 4.21 -10.92 -6.89
N GLY A 83 4.56 -11.11 -8.17
CA GLY A 83 5.25 -12.30 -8.64
C GLY A 83 6.64 -12.46 -8.02
N LEU A 84 7.41 -11.38 -7.95
CA LEU A 84 8.73 -11.36 -7.30
C LEU A 84 8.61 -11.61 -5.79
N ALA A 85 7.68 -10.92 -5.12
CA ALA A 85 7.44 -11.14 -3.70
C ALA A 85 7.05 -12.60 -3.41
N TRP A 86 6.24 -13.22 -4.26
CA TRP A 86 5.88 -14.63 -4.11
C TRP A 86 7.08 -15.56 -4.29
N LEU A 87 7.91 -15.34 -5.32
CA LEU A 87 9.14 -16.12 -5.55
C LEU A 87 10.13 -16.01 -4.38
N ASN A 88 10.20 -14.84 -3.74
CA ASN A 88 11.06 -14.59 -2.59
C ASN A 88 10.45 -15.06 -1.26
N ASN A 89 9.23 -15.62 -1.25
CA ASN A 89 8.44 -15.93 -0.04
C ASN A 89 8.17 -14.70 0.84
N GLU A 90 8.14 -13.51 0.24
CA GLU A 90 7.86 -12.23 0.92
C GLU A 90 6.36 -11.98 1.10
N THR A 91 5.49 -12.64 0.34
CA THR A 91 4.03 -12.51 0.46
C THR A 91 3.34 -13.87 0.51
N GLY A 92 2.28 -13.97 1.29
CA GLY A 92 1.53 -15.21 1.48
C GLY A 92 0.24 -14.99 2.25
N HIS A 93 -0.22 -16.05 2.90
CA HIS A 93 -1.40 -16.02 3.75
C HIS A 93 -1.16 -16.78 5.06
N VAL A 94 -1.71 -16.25 6.15
CA VAL A 94 -1.76 -16.89 7.47
C VAL A 94 -3.22 -17.01 7.88
N GLY A 95 -3.70 -18.24 8.08
CA GLY A 95 -5.12 -18.49 8.36
C GLY A 95 -6.07 -18.01 7.25
N GLY A 96 -5.59 -17.96 6.00
CA GLY A 96 -6.34 -17.45 4.84
C GLY A 96 -6.35 -15.93 4.69
N LEU A 97 -5.66 -15.19 5.57
CA LEU A 97 -5.57 -13.73 5.55
C LEU A 97 -4.19 -13.28 5.07
N HIS A 98 -4.10 -12.11 4.42
CA HIS A 98 -2.88 -11.63 3.78
C HIS A 98 -1.72 -11.47 4.77
N HIS A 99 -0.53 -11.84 4.30
CA HIS A 99 0.72 -11.73 5.05
C HIS A 99 1.85 -11.25 4.15
N ILE A 100 2.70 -10.38 4.69
CA ILE A 100 3.94 -9.90 4.09
C ILE A 100 5.06 -10.08 5.11
N ALA A 101 6.17 -10.66 4.67
CA ALA A 101 7.42 -10.74 5.42
C ALA A 101 8.60 -10.40 4.51
N LYS A 102 8.97 -9.12 4.51
CA LYS A 102 10.02 -8.60 3.65
C LYS A 102 11.20 -8.06 4.45
N ASP A 103 12.38 -8.49 4.04
CA ASP A 103 13.67 -8.00 4.50
C ASP A 103 14.45 -7.50 3.28
N ASP A 104 15.13 -6.36 3.43
CA ASP A 104 15.99 -5.77 2.42
C ASP A 104 17.47 -5.82 2.87
N GLU A 105 18.38 -5.83 1.91
CA GLU A 105 19.84 -5.92 2.14
C GLU A 105 20.35 -4.72 2.96
N ASP A 106 19.73 -3.56 2.80
CA ASP A 106 20.06 -2.33 3.53
C ASP A 106 19.48 -2.29 4.97
N GLY A 107 18.88 -3.39 5.43
CA GLY A 107 18.32 -3.52 6.78
C GLY A 107 16.98 -2.80 6.98
N TRP A 108 16.33 -2.40 5.88
CA TRP A 108 14.90 -2.08 5.87
C TRP A 108 14.10 -3.38 5.90
N TYR A 109 12.94 -3.36 6.55
CA TYR A 109 12.06 -4.52 6.62
C TYR A 109 10.60 -4.06 6.73
N PHE A 110 9.69 -4.91 6.29
CA PHE A 110 8.26 -4.68 6.40
C PHE A 110 7.54 -6.01 6.62
N TYR A 111 6.98 -6.15 7.81
CA TYR A 111 6.14 -7.27 8.18
C TYR A 111 4.71 -6.79 8.38
N LEU A 112 3.76 -7.43 7.72
CA LEU A 112 2.33 -7.17 7.85
C LEU A 112 1.60 -8.50 7.97
N GLN A 113 0.65 -8.58 8.90
CA GLN A 113 -0.30 -9.68 8.96
C GLN A 113 -1.71 -9.15 9.18
N GLN A 114 -2.62 -9.52 8.28
CA GLN A 114 -4.05 -9.31 8.47
C GLN A 114 -4.59 -10.25 9.55
N HIS A 115 -5.56 -9.76 10.32
CA HIS A 115 -6.23 -10.50 11.38
C HIS A 115 -7.75 -10.46 11.24
N SER A 116 -8.39 -11.52 11.74
CA SER A 116 -9.85 -11.53 11.91
C SER A 116 -10.29 -10.40 12.85
N LEU A 117 -11.45 -9.83 12.56
CA LEU A 117 -12.07 -8.79 13.37
C LEU A 117 -12.48 -9.28 14.76
N ASP A 118 -12.70 -10.58 14.93
CA ASP A 118 -12.90 -11.18 16.26
C ASP A 118 -11.72 -10.87 17.19
N LYS A 119 -10.51 -10.78 16.63
CA LYS A 119 -9.31 -10.42 17.40
C LYS A 119 -9.36 -8.97 17.90
N LEU A 120 -9.88 -8.04 17.09
CA LEU A 120 -10.01 -6.63 17.47
C LEU A 120 -10.91 -6.45 18.70
N TRP A 121 -11.97 -7.25 18.82
CA TRP A 121 -12.88 -7.19 19.98
C TRP A 121 -12.24 -7.66 21.29
N ARG A 122 -11.21 -8.50 21.19
CA ARG A 122 -10.43 -9.00 22.32
C ARG A 122 -9.14 -8.21 22.54
N ASP A 123 -8.84 -7.26 21.65
CA ASP A 123 -7.67 -6.39 21.76
C ASP A 123 -7.78 -5.51 23.02
N LYS A 124 -6.67 -4.90 23.47
CA LYS A 124 -6.72 -3.96 24.59
C LYS A 124 -7.18 -2.56 24.16
N SER A 125 -6.86 -2.17 22.92
CA SER A 125 -7.08 -0.80 22.44
C SER A 125 -8.57 -0.44 22.37
N ALA A 126 -8.98 0.47 23.26
CA ALA A 126 -10.32 1.06 23.22
C ALA A 126 -10.51 1.90 21.95
N LEU A 127 -9.47 2.63 21.53
CA LEU A 127 -9.49 3.47 20.34
C LEU A 127 -9.85 2.68 19.07
N LEU A 128 -9.26 1.49 18.85
CA LEU A 128 -9.58 0.68 17.66
C LEU A 128 -11.02 0.17 17.66
N ARG A 129 -11.53 -0.29 18.82
CA ARG A 129 -12.92 -0.71 18.95
C ARG A 129 -13.89 0.44 18.69
N GLN A 130 -13.59 1.61 19.23
CA GLN A 130 -14.38 2.81 19.01
C GLN A 130 -14.32 3.26 17.55
N GLY A 131 -13.19 3.10 16.87
CA GLY A 131 -13.07 3.34 15.43
C GLY A 131 -14.09 2.54 14.61
N VAL A 132 -14.29 1.26 14.93
CA VAL A 132 -15.31 0.42 14.27
C VAL A 132 -16.73 0.89 14.61
N GLN A 133 -17.00 1.23 15.87
CA GLN A 133 -18.32 1.70 16.32
C GLN A 133 -18.71 3.02 15.63
N CYS A 134 -17.83 4.01 15.70
CA CYS A 134 -18.02 5.32 15.05
C CYS A 134 -18.17 5.19 13.54
N TRP A 135 -17.39 4.31 12.89
CA TRP A 135 -17.51 4.06 11.45
C TRP A 135 -18.86 3.45 11.07
N ALA A 136 -19.34 2.48 11.86
CA ALA A 136 -20.63 1.84 11.63
C ALA A 136 -21.79 2.83 11.84
N GLU A 137 -21.74 3.64 12.89
CA GLU A 137 -22.73 4.69 13.17
C GLU A 137 -22.71 5.81 12.12
N ALA A 138 -21.54 6.10 11.55
CA ALA A 138 -21.38 7.02 10.42
C ALA A 138 -21.88 6.45 9.08
N GLU A 139 -22.22 5.16 9.01
CA GLU A 139 -22.58 4.45 7.77
C GLU A 139 -21.53 4.62 6.64
N GLY A 140 -20.26 4.81 7.04
CA GLY A 140 -19.15 5.10 6.15
C GLY A 140 -19.07 6.54 5.62
N ASP A 141 -19.90 7.49 6.07
CA ASP A 141 -19.72 8.91 5.75
C ASP A 141 -18.54 9.50 6.54
N ILE A 142 -17.48 9.90 5.85
CA ILE A 142 -16.26 10.43 6.48
C ILE A 142 -16.47 11.77 7.18
N THR A 143 -17.55 12.48 6.86
CA THR A 143 -17.90 13.80 7.42
C THR A 143 -18.92 13.73 8.56
N SER A 144 -19.50 12.56 8.83
CA SER A 144 -20.46 12.36 9.92
C SER A 144 -19.86 12.70 11.28
N GLU A 145 -20.63 13.40 12.12
CA GLU A 145 -20.28 13.73 13.52
C GLU A 145 -20.03 12.47 14.37
N ALA A 146 -20.58 11.30 13.97
CA ALA A 146 -20.32 10.03 14.63
C ALA A 146 -18.82 9.64 14.64
N LEU A 147 -18.02 10.17 13.71
CA LEU A 147 -16.56 9.97 13.67
C LEU A 147 -15.76 10.95 14.55
N ASP A 148 -16.38 11.99 15.10
CA ASP A 148 -15.68 13.02 15.89
C ASP A 148 -14.83 12.46 17.04
N PRO A 149 -15.27 11.44 17.81
CA PRO A 149 -14.46 10.87 18.88
C PRO A 149 -13.11 10.31 18.42
N VAL A 150 -13.02 9.83 17.18
CA VAL A 150 -11.80 9.24 16.61
C VAL A 150 -11.12 10.12 15.57
N ARG A 151 -11.76 11.22 15.14
CA ARG A 151 -11.35 12.02 13.98
C ARG A 151 -9.92 12.54 14.09
N SER A 152 -9.49 12.98 15.27
CA SER A 152 -8.12 13.47 15.49
C SER A 152 -7.05 12.38 15.43
N TYR A 153 -7.43 11.10 15.41
CA TYR A 153 -6.52 9.96 15.30
C TYR A 153 -6.44 9.38 13.88
N LEU A 154 -7.29 9.85 12.96
CA LEU A 154 -7.37 9.32 11.60
C LEU A 154 -6.35 9.96 10.65
N MET A 155 -5.84 9.16 9.73
CA MET A 155 -5.36 9.65 8.43
C MET A 155 -6.34 9.25 7.35
N VAL A 156 -6.65 10.16 6.43
CA VAL A 156 -7.62 9.90 5.36
C VAL A 156 -6.95 10.03 4.00
N PHE A 157 -7.19 9.05 3.13
CA PHE A 157 -6.68 9.02 1.76
C PHE A 157 -7.82 9.05 0.75
N ARG A 158 -7.56 9.64 -0.41
CA ARG A 158 -8.45 9.67 -1.57
C ARG A 158 -7.73 9.10 -2.78
N ARG A 159 -8.45 8.40 -3.65
CA ARG A 159 -7.91 7.95 -4.94
C ARG A 159 -7.79 9.14 -5.89
N ALA A 160 -6.59 9.38 -6.42
CA ALA A 160 -6.36 10.31 -7.52
C ALA A 160 -6.48 9.56 -8.87
N SER A 161 -6.23 10.24 -10.01
CA SER A 161 -6.18 9.58 -11.32
C SER A 161 -5.19 8.42 -11.33
N VAL A 162 -4.02 8.62 -10.71
CA VAL A 162 -3.00 7.59 -10.50
C VAL A 162 -2.61 7.58 -9.02
N GLY A 163 -2.70 6.42 -8.37
CA GLY A 163 -2.37 6.25 -6.96
C GLY A 163 -3.31 6.95 -5.96
N TRP A 164 -2.79 7.09 -4.74
CA TRP A 164 -3.49 7.57 -3.55
C TRP A 164 -2.86 8.86 -3.04
N VAL A 165 -3.70 9.77 -2.56
CA VAL A 165 -3.28 11.07 -2.01
C VAL A 165 -3.80 11.20 -0.58
N CYS A 166 -2.95 11.72 0.31
CA CYS A 166 -3.34 12.07 1.67
C CYS A 166 -4.25 13.31 1.64
N SER A 167 -5.44 13.21 2.22
CA SER A 167 -6.48 14.25 2.20
C SER A 167 -6.70 14.90 3.55
N ALA A 168 -6.44 14.18 4.64
CA ALA A 168 -6.51 14.70 6.01
C ALA A 168 -5.55 13.94 6.92
N VAL A 169 -5.03 14.64 7.93
CA VAL A 169 -4.20 14.09 9.00
C VAL A 169 -4.73 14.63 10.31
N GLY A 170 -5.17 13.73 11.19
CA GLY A 170 -5.52 14.07 12.56
C GLY A 170 -4.26 14.28 13.41
N SER A 171 -4.27 15.33 14.23
CA SER A 171 -3.11 15.76 15.03
C SER A 171 -2.68 14.74 16.09
N ASP A 172 -3.60 13.90 16.56
CA ASP A 172 -3.33 12.86 17.56
C ASP A 172 -3.01 11.50 16.92
N SER A 173 -3.02 11.42 15.58
CA SER A 173 -2.71 10.18 14.87
C SER A 173 -1.30 9.67 15.18
N SER A 174 -1.12 8.35 15.12
CA SER A 174 0.20 7.73 15.28
C SER A 174 1.23 8.36 14.34
N TYR A 175 0.86 8.64 13.10
CA TYR A 175 1.80 9.23 12.13
C TYR A 175 2.13 10.69 12.45
N ALA A 176 1.15 11.53 12.82
CA ALA A 176 1.41 12.92 13.19
C ALA A 176 2.35 13.01 14.41
N THR A 177 2.07 12.20 15.44
CA THR A 177 2.91 12.14 16.65
C THR A 177 4.26 11.45 16.43
N TRP A 178 4.43 10.66 15.36
CA TRP A 178 5.70 10.00 15.01
C TRP A 178 6.63 10.90 14.20
N TYR A 179 6.12 11.53 13.14
CA TYR A 179 6.93 12.38 12.24
C TYR A 179 7.05 13.82 12.74
N GLY A 180 6.08 14.29 13.53
CA GLY A 180 6.05 15.62 14.11
C GLY A 180 5.35 16.66 13.26
N ARG A 181 5.32 17.87 13.82
CA ARG A 181 4.44 18.97 13.40
C ARG A 181 4.67 19.41 11.95
N ARG A 182 5.92 19.60 11.52
CA ARG A 182 6.21 20.01 10.13
C ARG A 182 5.63 19.02 9.11
N TRP A 183 5.68 17.73 9.41
CA TRP A 183 5.13 16.72 8.53
C TRP A 183 3.61 16.77 8.49
N GLU A 184 2.95 16.83 9.65
CA GLU A 184 1.49 16.92 9.78
C GLU A 184 0.89 17.99 8.86
N TYR A 185 1.41 19.23 8.92
CA TYR A 185 0.91 20.35 8.11
C TYR A 185 1.28 20.26 6.62
N SER A 186 2.21 19.41 6.23
CA SER A 186 2.69 19.32 4.84
C SER A 186 2.36 18.01 4.13
N ALA A 187 1.75 17.06 4.82
CA ALA A 187 1.37 15.75 4.28
C ALA A 187 0.11 15.81 3.40
N VAL A 188 -0.84 16.68 3.72
CA VAL A 188 -2.09 16.85 2.94
C VAL A 188 -1.76 17.28 1.51
N GLY A 189 -2.37 16.61 0.54
CA GLY A 189 -2.14 16.81 -0.89
C GLY A 189 -0.96 16.00 -1.46
N ARG A 190 -0.18 15.30 -0.63
CA ARG A 190 0.91 14.44 -1.13
C ARG A 190 0.42 13.06 -1.52
N GLU A 191 1.00 12.53 -2.60
CA GLU A 191 0.87 11.13 -2.98
C GLU A 191 1.52 10.21 -1.94
N VAL A 192 0.97 9.01 -1.75
CA VAL A 192 1.49 8.02 -0.77
C VAL A 192 2.98 7.71 -0.95
N PRO A 193 3.52 7.51 -2.17
CA PRO A 193 4.98 7.34 -2.36
C PRO A 193 5.85 8.54 -1.94
N ARG A 194 5.25 9.73 -1.76
CA ARG A 194 5.93 10.96 -1.32
C ARG A 194 5.70 11.26 0.16
N LEU A 195 4.98 10.41 0.87
CA LEU A 195 4.91 10.43 2.32
C LEU A 195 6.20 9.79 2.91
N PRO A 196 6.54 10.10 4.16
CA PRO A 196 7.62 9.43 4.88
C PRO A 196 7.43 7.91 4.85
N GLY A 197 8.53 7.18 4.64
CA GLY A 197 8.52 5.76 4.26
C GLY A 197 8.76 5.54 2.76
N GLY A 198 8.45 6.52 1.91
CA GLY A 198 8.80 6.54 0.50
C GLY A 198 8.08 5.49 -0.36
N ALA A 199 8.55 5.33 -1.60
CA ALA A 199 7.94 4.44 -2.58
C ALA A 199 7.94 2.96 -2.15
N THR A 200 8.99 2.51 -1.44
CA THR A 200 9.10 1.13 -0.96
C THR A 200 8.01 0.80 0.06
N HIS A 201 7.69 1.71 0.98
CA HIS A 201 6.53 1.54 1.86
C HIS A 201 5.22 1.58 1.08
N ALA A 202 5.09 2.52 0.15
CA ALA A 202 3.85 2.74 -0.60
C ALA A 202 3.41 1.50 -1.39
N SER A 203 4.34 0.75 -1.99
CA SER A 203 4.00 -0.49 -2.70
C SER A 203 3.40 -1.55 -1.77
N GLN A 204 3.87 -1.65 -0.52
CA GLN A 204 3.32 -2.59 0.47
C GLN A 204 1.90 -2.21 0.93
N LEU A 205 1.52 -0.94 0.79
CA LEU A 205 0.18 -0.45 1.14
C LEU A 205 -0.84 -0.60 0.01
N HIS A 206 -0.38 -0.81 -1.22
CA HIS A 206 -1.23 -0.79 -2.40
C HIS A 206 -2.36 -1.83 -2.32
N GLN A 207 -2.01 -3.09 -2.04
CA GLN A 207 -3.00 -4.17 -2.01
C GLN A 207 -4.07 -3.98 -0.93
N PRO A 208 -3.74 -3.72 0.35
CA PRO A 208 -4.76 -3.42 1.38
C PRO A 208 -5.65 -2.22 1.02
N PHE A 209 -5.10 -1.19 0.38
CA PHE A 209 -5.87 0.00 0.00
C PHE A 209 -6.87 -0.31 -1.13
N GLU A 210 -6.45 -1.05 -2.15
CA GLU A 210 -7.33 -1.46 -3.24
C GLU A 210 -8.38 -2.49 -2.80
N GLU A 211 -8.05 -3.37 -1.84
CA GLU A 211 -9.01 -4.31 -1.24
C GLU A 211 -10.17 -3.57 -0.56
N ILE A 212 -9.87 -2.59 0.29
CA ILE A 212 -10.89 -1.80 0.97
C ILE A 212 -11.66 -0.90 -0.01
N ARG A 213 -11.00 -0.40 -1.06
CA ARG A 213 -11.68 0.33 -2.13
C ARG A 213 -12.69 -0.53 -2.89
N GLY A 214 -12.33 -1.78 -3.18
CA GLY A 214 -13.18 -2.70 -3.94
C GLY A 214 -14.38 -3.21 -3.13
N THR A 215 -14.21 -3.37 -1.82
CA THR A 215 -15.21 -3.98 -0.94
C THR A 215 -16.03 -2.99 -0.13
N GLY A 216 -15.49 -1.78 0.12
CA GLY A 216 -16.05 -0.83 1.09
C GLY A 216 -16.01 -1.35 2.53
N SER A 217 -15.23 -2.40 2.80
CA SER A 217 -15.19 -3.06 4.10
C SER A 217 -14.22 -2.39 5.06
N LEU A 218 -13.89 -3.11 6.12
CA LEU A 218 -12.83 -2.76 7.06
C LEU A 218 -11.81 -3.90 7.14
N LEU A 219 -10.58 -3.57 7.53
CA LEU A 219 -9.44 -4.48 7.55
C LEU A 219 -8.56 -4.17 8.75
N TYR A 220 -8.15 -5.22 9.44
CA TYR A 220 -7.36 -5.13 10.67
C TYR A 220 -5.99 -5.77 10.48
N ASP A 221 -4.93 -4.98 10.62
CA ASP A 221 -3.54 -5.38 10.42
C ASP A 221 -2.73 -5.24 11.70
N HIS A 222 -1.74 -6.13 11.84
CA HIS A 222 -0.55 -5.90 12.66
C HIS A 222 0.65 -5.67 11.76
N ILE A 223 1.43 -4.61 12.06
CA ILE A 223 2.55 -4.19 11.23
C ILE A 223 3.78 -3.93 12.10
N HIS A 224 4.92 -4.44 11.66
CA HIS A 224 6.24 -4.15 12.21
C HIS A 224 7.19 -3.75 11.08
N THR A 225 7.75 -2.55 11.16
CA THR A 225 8.60 -1.99 10.08
C THR A 225 9.53 -0.92 10.63
N ARG A 226 10.30 -0.27 9.76
CA ARG A 226 11.10 0.91 10.07
C ARG A 226 10.54 2.15 9.41
N MET A 227 10.50 3.23 10.17
CA MET A 227 10.07 4.55 9.71
C MET A 227 10.96 5.63 10.31
N ASP A 228 11.20 6.69 9.54
CA ASP A 228 11.90 7.87 10.03
C ASP A 228 11.10 8.52 11.18
N ARG A 229 11.74 8.87 12.29
CA ARG A 229 11.08 9.48 13.46
C ARG A 229 11.56 10.92 13.65
N GLY A 230 10.58 11.78 13.94
CA GLY A 230 10.79 13.21 14.15
C GLY A 230 11.35 13.94 12.94
N GLU A 231 11.63 15.23 13.11
CA GLU A 231 12.10 16.09 12.01
C GLU A 231 13.54 15.81 11.57
N ALA A 232 14.35 15.21 12.45
CA ALA A 232 15.70 14.77 12.15
C ALA A 232 15.74 13.48 11.30
N GLY A 233 14.62 12.76 11.19
CA GLY A 233 14.47 11.59 10.33
C GLY A 233 15.26 10.36 10.79
N ALA A 234 15.37 10.12 12.09
CA ALA A 234 16.07 8.93 12.59
C ALA A 234 15.28 7.67 12.23
N ASN A 235 15.89 6.75 11.48
CA ASN A 235 15.19 5.57 11.01
C ASN A 235 15.03 4.53 12.13
N GLU A 236 13.84 4.46 12.73
CA GLU A 236 13.55 3.69 13.94
C GLU A 236 12.49 2.60 13.69
N SER A 237 12.52 1.56 14.52
CA SER A 237 11.54 0.47 14.46
C SER A 237 10.20 0.95 15.03
N ILE A 238 9.12 0.68 14.30
CA ILE A 238 7.75 0.99 14.71
C ILE A 238 6.89 -0.28 14.63
N SER A 239 6.08 -0.47 15.65
CA SER A 239 5.20 -1.62 15.83
C SER A 239 3.79 -1.10 16.10
N PHE A 240 2.84 -1.42 15.22
CA PHE A 240 1.49 -0.88 15.34
C PHE A 240 0.41 -1.81 14.79
N LYS A 241 -0.78 -1.60 15.33
CA LYS A 241 -2.04 -2.14 14.84
C LYS A 241 -2.68 -1.10 13.94
N ARG A 242 -3.29 -1.52 12.83
CA ARG A 242 -3.97 -0.61 11.91
C ARG A 242 -5.37 -1.12 11.59
N LEU A 243 -6.33 -0.23 11.67
CA LEU A 243 -7.67 -0.40 11.14
C LEU A 243 -7.80 0.46 9.88
N LEU A 244 -8.04 -0.18 8.74
CA LEU A 244 -8.45 0.48 7.50
C LEU A 244 -9.97 0.44 7.40
N LEU A 245 -10.57 1.57 7.01
CA LEU A 245 -12.00 1.79 6.96
C LEU A 245 -12.40 2.35 5.60
N GLY A 246 -13.28 1.63 4.89
CA GLY A 246 -13.89 2.12 3.66
C GLY A 246 -14.92 3.19 3.96
N CYS A 247 -14.72 4.40 3.43
CA CYS A 247 -15.57 5.55 3.66
C CYS A 247 -15.97 6.22 2.33
N ARG A 248 -16.86 7.21 2.42
CA ARG A 248 -17.29 8.06 1.30
C ARG A 248 -17.27 9.52 1.72
N TYR A 249 -16.91 10.40 0.79
CA TYR A 249 -17.15 11.83 0.92
C TYR A 249 -18.62 12.16 0.59
N PRO A 250 -19.10 13.39 0.88
CA PRO A 250 -20.48 13.81 0.56
C PRO A 250 -20.85 13.71 -0.93
N ASP A 251 -19.85 13.73 -1.82
CA ASP A 251 -20.03 13.53 -3.26
C ASP A 251 -20.09 12.04 -3.68
N ASN A 252 -20.17 11.13 -2.71
CA ASN A 252 -20.10 9.67 -2.85
C ASN A 252 -18.78 9.11 -3.40
N SER A 253 -17.75 9.95 -3.59
CA SER A 253 -16.44 9.44 -3.94
C SER A 253 -15.81 8.69 -2.77
N PHE A 254 -15.02 7.67 -3.09
CA PHE A 254 -14.40 6.82 -2.09
C PHE A 254 -13.34 7.56 -1.24
N ALA A 255 -13.34 7.28 0.05
CA ALA A 255 -12.33 7.70 1.01
C ALA A 255 -11.82 6.46 1.77
N LEU A 256 -10.53 6.44 2.10
CA LEU A 256 -9.95 5.43 2.97
C LEU A 256 -9.51 6.09 4.27
N ALA A 257 -10.11 5.71 5.40
CA ALA A 257 -9.62 6.15 6.71
C ALA A 257 -8.69 5.08 7.32
N SER A 258 -7.59 5.52 7.89
CA SER A 258 -6.59 4.70 8.57
C SER A 258 -6.48 5.15 10.02
N LEU A 259 -6.80 4.25 10.95
CA LEU A 259 -6.65 4.43 12.38
C LEU A 259 -5.52 3.52 12.87
N VAL A 260 -4.51 4.10 13.52
CA VAL A 260 -3.29 3.39 13.90
C VAL A 260 -3.00 3.53 15.38
N VAL A 261 -2.69 2.41 16.03
CA VAL A 261 -2.30 2.33 17.45
C VAL A 261 -0.95 1.64 17.57
N ARG A 262 0.07 2.39 17.99
CA ARG A 262 1.39 1.83 18.31
C ARG A 262 1.29 0.88 19.51
N SER A 263 1.80 -0.33 19.38
CA SER A 263 1.61 -1.39 20.37
C SER A 263 2.76 -2.39 20.33
N HIS A 264 3.06 -2.98 21.49
CA HIS A 264 3.90 -4.19 21.57
C HIS A 264 3.09 -5.48 21.53
N ALA A 265 1.76 -5.41 21.66
CA ALA A 265 0.88 -6.56 21.59
C ALA A 265 0.53 -6.91 20.13
N LEU A 266 1.55 -7.25 19.35
CA LEU A 266 1.41 -7.71 17.96
C LEU A 266 1.60 -9.22 17.86
N GLU A 267 0.96 -9.78 16.86
CA GLU A 267 1.10 -11.18 16.46
C GLU A 267 1.35 -11.20 14.95
N ILE A 268 2.60 -11.43 14.55
CA ILE A 268 2.98 -11.50 13.13
C ILE A 268 3.87 -12.73 12.97
N GLN A 269 3.52 -13.63 12.06
CA GLN A 269 4.31 -14.81 11.79
C GLN A 269 5.72 -14.41 11.35
N GLY A 270 6.73 -14.96 12.03
CA GLY A 270 8.14 -14.68 11.74
C GLY A 270 8.74 -13.49 12.52
N VAL A 271 7.92 -12.75 13.30
CA VAL A 271 8.40 -11.60 14.08
C VAL A 271 8.41 -11.95 15.57
N SER A 272 9.57 -11.85 16.22
CA SER A 272 9.70 -12.12 17.65
C SER A 272 9.23 -10.95 18.52
N ALA A 273 8.88 -11.22 19.79
CA ALA A 273 8.62 -10.18 20.78
C ALA A 273 9.80 -9.21 20.93
N SER A 274 11.03 -9.71 20.90
CA SER A 274 12.24 -8.88 20.97
C SER A 274 12.43 -7.94 19.77
N MET A 275 11.90 -8.27 18.59
CA MET A 275 11.87 -7.35 17.45
C MET A 275 10.82 -6.27 17.67
N ILE A 276 9.62 -6.66 18.08
CA ILE A 276 8.50 -5.74 18.36
C ILE A 276 8.89 -4.71 19.43
N GLU A 277 9.57 -5.15 20.48
CA GLU A 277 10.04 -4.34 21.62
C GLU A 277 11.20 -3.39 21.28
N ARG A 278 11.74 -3.41 20.04
CA ARG A 278 12.70 -2.39 19.58
C ARG A 278 12.08 -1.01 19.47
N MET A 279 10.76 -0.93 19.30
CA MET A 279 10.05 0.35 19.40
C MET A 279 10.05 0.81 20.88
N PRO A 280 10.46 2.05 21.18
CA PRO A 280 10.46 2.58 22.55
C PRO A 280 9.09 2.47 23.25
N LYS A 281 9.09 2.09 24.53
CA LYS A 281 7.86 1.83 25.32
C LYS A 281 7.02 3.07 25.56
N ASP A 282 7.65 4.24 25.65
CA ASP A 282 6.99 5.53 25.82
C ASP A 282 6.15 5.96 24.61
N LEU A 283 6.29 5.28 23.48
CA LEU A 283 5.54 5.56 22.25
C LEU A 283 4.26 4.70 22.11
N ILE A 284 4.02 3.76 23.02
CA ILE A 284 2.85 2.88 23.01
C ILE A 284 1.55 3.70 23.21
N MET A 285 0.51 3.32 22.48
CA MET A 285 -0.79 3.99 22.41
C MET A 285 -1.96 3.12 22.90
N ASP A 286 -1.70 1.93 23.45
CA ASP A 286 -2.74 0.95 23.81
C ASP A 286 -3.76 1.48 24.84
N ASP A 287 -3.35 2.40 25.70
CA ASP A 287 -4.15 2.92 26.82
C ASP A 287 -4.92 4.22 26.52
N ILE A 288 -4.95 4.67 25.26
CA ILE A 288 -5.74 5.84 24.87
C ILE A 288 -7.22 5.58 25.16
N ARG A 289 -7.80 6.44 25.99
CA ARG A 289 -9.24 6.48 26.30
C ARG A 289 -9.82 7.72 25.64
N LEU A 290 -10.86 7.54 24.86
CA LEU A 290 -11.65 8.66 24.36
C LEU A 290 -12.63 9.06 25.48
N GLY A 291 -12.71 10.38 25.72
CA GLY A 291 -13.59 10.97 26.72
C GLY A 291 -15.03 11.08 26.24
#